data_AF-A0A4R2EW51-F1
#
_entry.id   AF-A0A4R2EW51-F1
#
_cell.length_a   1.000
_cell.length_b   1.000
_cell.length_c   1.000
_cell.angle_alpha   90.00
_cell.angle_beta   90.00
_cell.angle_gamma   90.00
#
_symmetry.space_group_name_H-M   'P 1'
#
loop_
_entity.id
_entity.type
_entity.pdbx_description
1 polymer ?
#
loop_
_entity_poly.entity_id
_entity_poly.type
_entity_poly.pdbx_seq_one_letter_code
_entity_poly.pdbx_strand_id
1 'polypeptide(L)'
;MNHERSNIEDRHRLDKQTEMLLKQLDVPKKRSKNEVWKALNSSIASQSQTKRRWLTQRTTWAIAASFAVLLTIGSLVLTHTTHVISKKGEHVAVVLPDGSNVLLNSESQLSYQKYMWWRKREVTLRGEGFFKVMKGRRFEVRTGKYVTAVLGTSFNVFARNNEVRVCCFTGKVGVREVTSGNHMVLTPGRGVTSRGNSLGNVETISEKQKGWTKGEFYFSDAPLKDVFAEIERQFNVTLSCTGCENRRYSGYFSGKSLNQALELVCVPMQLEFRMVSDVEVVLTPIN
;
A
#
# COMPACT_ATOMS: atom_id res chain seq x y z
N MET A 1 -82.53 -73.84 -48.32
CA MET A 1 -82.44 -72.68 -49.23
C MET A 1 -82.95 -71.38 -48.58
N ASN A 2 -82.74 -71.19 -47.26
CA ASN A 2 -83.32 -70.06 -46.48
C ASN A 2 -82.31 -69.29 -45.61
N HIS A 3 -81.00 -69.49 -45.80
CA HIS A 3 -79.96 -68.76 -45.03
C HIS A 3 -79.21 -67.69 -45.84
N GLU A 4 -79.37 -67.63 -47.17
CA GLU A 4 -78.72 -66.61 -48.01
C GLU A 4 -79.53 -65.31 -48.17
N ARG A 5 -80.85 -65.31 -47.91
CA ARG A 5 -81.69 -64.11 -48.07
C ARG A 5 -81.63 -63.13 -46.89
N SER A 6 -81.38 -63.60 -45.66
CA SER A 6 -81.30 -62.70 -44.49
C SER A 6 -80.03 -61.82 -44.51
N ASN A 7 -78.92 -62.35 -45.05
CA ASN A 7 -77.63 -61.66 -45.09
C ASN A 7 -77.59 -60.50 -46.11
N ILE A 8 -78.49 -60.50 -47.09
CA ILE A 8 -78.60 -59.42 -48.10
C ILE A 8 -79.45 -58.26 -47.56
N GLU A 9 -80.51 -58.54 -46.79
CA GLU A 9 -81.35 -57.51 -46.18
C GLU A 9 -80.64 -56.77 -45.04
N ASP A 10 -79.83 -57.47 -44.24
CA ASP A 10 -79.05 -56.85 -43.15
C ASP A 10 -77.94 -55.93 -43.67
N ARG A 11 -77.30 -56.28 -44.80
CA ARG A 11 -76.35 -55.40 -45.49
C ARG A 11 -77.02 -54.13 -46.02
N HIS A 12 -78.21 -54.28 -46.61
CA HIS A 12 -78.98 -53.13 -47.10
C HIS A 12 -79.45 -52.19 -45.98
N ARG A 13 -79.73 -52.72 -44.78
CA ARG A 13 -80.06 -51.92 -43.59
C ARG A 13 -78.84 -51.18 -43.05
N LEU A 14 -77.69 -51.84 -42.96
CA LEU A 14 -76.45 -51.21 -42.53
C LEU A 14 -76.05 -50.06 -43.46
N ASP A 15 -76.14 -50.26 -44.77
CA ASP A 15 -75.80 -49.21 -45.76
C ASP A 15 -76.74 -47.99 -45.68
N LYS A 16 -78.03 -48.21 -45.42
CA LYS A 16 -78.97 -47.12 -45.17
C LYS A 16 -78.67 -46.37 -43.87
N GLN A 17 -78.25 -47.10 -42.84
CA GLN A 17 -77.95 -46.53 -41.53
C GLN A 17 -76.63 -45.74 -41.56
N THR A 18 -75.62 -46.22 -42.28
CA THR A 18 -74.35 -45.53 -42.50
C THR A 18 -74.53 -44.30 -43.39
N GLU A 19 -75.36 -44.36 -44.44
CA GLU A 19 -75.70 -43.16 -45.23
C GLU A 19 -76.44 -42.10 -44.40
N MET A 20 -77.35 -42.50 -43.51
CA MET A 20 -78.02 -41.57 -42.59
C MET A 20 -77.04 -40.92 -41.60
N LEU A 21 -76.11 -41.70 -41.04
CA LEU A 21 -75.06 -41.19 -40.14
C LEU A 21 -74.09 -40.25 -40.86
N LEU A 22 -73.70 -40.57 -42.09
CA LEU A 22 -72.82 -39.73 -42.91
C LEU A 22 -73.49 -38.41 -43.31
N LYS A 23 -74.82 -38.38 -43.50
CA LYS A 23 -75.57 -37.14 -43.74
C LYS A 23 -75.67 -36.22 -42.52
N GLN A 24 -75.55 -36.75 -41.30
CA GLN A 24 -75.61 -35.97 -40.06
C GLN A 24 -74.24 -35.45 -39.60
N LEU A 25 -73.14 -35.89 -40.21
CA LEU A 25 -71.82 -35.37 -39.95
C LEU A 25 -71.66 -34.01 -40.66
N ASP A 26 -71.95 -32.93 -39.94
CA ASP A 26 -71.58 -31.57 -40.33
C ASP A 26 -70.05 -31.42 -40.20
N VAL A 27 -69.34 -31.81 -41.26
CA VAL A 27 -67.90 -31.66 -41.34
C VAL A 27 -67.61 -30.17 -41.48
N PRO A 28 -66.99 -29.50 -40.48
CA PRO A 28 -66.72 -28.07 -40.58
C PRO A 28 -65.90 -27.83 -41.85
N LYS A 29 -66.35 -26.87 -42.68
CA LYS A 29 -65.71 -26.46 -43.94
C LYS A 29 -64.19 -26.56 -43.80
N LYS A 30 -63.57 -27.46 -44.58
CA LYS A 30 -62.11 -27.55 -44.72
C LYS A 30 -61.59 -26.14 -44.93
N ARG A 31 -60.98 -25.56 -43.90
CA ARG A 31 -60.30 -24.26 -44.04
C ARG A 31 -59.29 -24.42 -45.16
N SER A 32 -59.29 -23.47 -46.10
CA SER A 32 -58.34 -23.50 -47.20
C SER A 32 -56.93 -23.53 -46.62
N LYS A 33 -56.01 -24.26 -47.27
CA LYS A 33 -54.59 -24.25 -46.90
C LYS A 33 -54.10 -22.81 -46.69
N ASN A 34 -54.57 -21.87 -47.51
CA ASN A 34 -54.25 -20.45 -47.41
C ASN A 34 -54.82 -19.76 -46.15
N GLU A 35 -56.01 -20.13 -45.69
CA GLU A 35 -56.60 -19.60 -44.45
C GLU A 35 -55.87 -20.13 -43.21
N VAL A 36 -55.47 -21.40 -43.25
CA VAL A 36 -54.65 -22.01 -42.19
C VAL A 36 -53.27 -21.36 -42.15
N TRP A 37 -52.61 -21.18 -43.29
CA TRP A 37 -51.33 -20.46 -43.37
C TRP A 37 -51.45 -19.00 -42.94
N LYS A 38 -52.55 -18.32 -43.29
CA LYS A 38 -52.78 -16.92 -42.90
C LYS A 38 -53.02 -16.79 -41.39
N ALA A 39 -53.81 -17.68 -40.80
CA ALA A 39 -54.04 -17.71 -39.35
C ALA A 39 -52.77 -18.08 -38.57
N LEU A 40 -52.00 -19.06 -39.07
CA LEU A 40 -50.72 -19.46 -38.49
C LEU A 40 -49.69 -18.33 -38.57
N ASN A 41 -49.54 -17.67 -39.73
CA ASN A 41 -48.64 -16.54 -39.89
C ASN A 41 -49.04 -15.36 -39.01
N SER A 42 -50.34 -15.08 -38.84
CA SER A 42 -50.81 -14.02 -37.93
C SER A 42 -50.52 -14.35 -36.46
N SER A 43 -50.60 -15.63 -36.09
CA SER A 43 -50.31 -16.10 -34.73
C SER A 43 -48.81 -16.04 -34.44
N ILE A 44 -47.98 -16.51 -35.39
CA ILE A 44 -46.51 -16.43 -35.30
C ILE A 44 -46.04 -14.97 -35.29
N ALA A 45 -46.61 -14.11 -36.15
CA ALA A 45 -46.29 -12.69 -36.19
C ALA A 45 -46.68 -11.95 -34.90
N SER A 46 -47.76 -12.37 -34.23
CA SER A 46 -48.18 -11.80 -32.94
C SER A 46 -47.32 -12.27 -31.76
N GLN A 47 -46.74 -13.47 -31.83
CA GLN A 47 -45.91 -14.03 -30.77
C GLN A 47 -44.42 -13.64 -30.84
N SER A 48 -43.94 -13.12 -31.98
CA SER A 48 -42.51 -12.79 -32.15
C SER A 48 -42.10 -11.41 -31.62
N GLN A 49 -43.00 -10.65 -30.99
CA GLN A 49 -42.70 -9.31 -30.46
C GLN A 49 -42.41 -9.32 -28.96
N THR A 50 -41.46 -10.12 -28.50
CA THR A 50 -40.74 -9.74 -27.28
C THR A 50 -39.97 -8.47 -27.63
N LYS A 51 -40.46 -7.29 -27.20
CA LYS A 51 -39.74 -6.01 -27.35
C LYS A 51 -38.40 -6.16 -26.63
N ARG A 52 -37.36 -6.55 -27.37
CA ARG A 52 -35.98 -6.46 -26.94
C ARG A 52 -35.73 -4.98 -26.67
N ARG A 53 -35.86 -4.57 -25.41
CA ARG A 53 -35.60 -3.21 -24.96
C ARG A 53 -34.11 -2.98 -25.17
N TRP A 54 -33.74 -2.55 -26.37
CA TRP A 54 -32.41 -2.05 -26.63
C TRP A 54 -32.21 -0.87 -25.68
N LEU A 55 -31.21 -1.01 -24.80
CA LEU A 55 -30.72 0.12 -24.01
C LEU A 55 -30.44 1.25 -25.00
N THR A 56 -31.09 2.38 -24.80
CA THR A 56 -30.82 3.56 -25.64
C THR A 56 -29.35 3.91 -25.47
N GLN A 57 -28.71 4.44 -26.52
CA GLN A 57 -27.29 4.81 -26.45
C GLN A 57 -27.00 5.66 -25.20
N ARG A 58 -27.91 6.56 -24.81
CA ARG A 58 -27.80 7.36 -23.56
C ARG A 58 -27.65 6.50 -22.30
N THR A 59 -28.44 5.44 -22.16
CA THR A 59 -28.33 4.52 -21.01
C THR A 59 -27.05 3.70 -21.03
N THR A 60 -26.54 3.28 -22.20
CA THR A 60 -25.25 2.59 -22.28
C THR A 60 -24.08 3.53 -21.96
N TRP A 61 -24.13 4.79 -22.43
CA TRP A 61 -23.15 5.82 -22.06
C TRP A 61 -23.20 6.16 -20.56
N ALA A 62 -24.39 6.24 -19.96
CA ALA A 62 -24.54 6.50 -18.53
C ALA A 62 -23.98 5.36 -17.66
N ILE A 63 -24.22 4.10 -18.06
CA ILE A 63 -23.65 2.92 -17.40
C ILE A 63 -22.12 2.93 -17.53
N ALA A 64 -21.60 3.16 -18.74
CA ALA A 64 -20.16 3.23 -18.98
C ALA A 64 -19.49 4.37 -18.18
N ALA A 65 -20.12 5.55 -18.11
CA ALA A 65 -19.65 6.67 -17.30
C ALA A 65 -19.63 6.34 -15.80
N SER A 66 -20.63 5.60 -15.31
CA SER A 66 -20.69 5.17 -13.91
C SER A 66 -19.55 4.20 -13.58
N PHE A 67 -19.28 3.23 -14.46
CA PHE A 67 -18.11 2.35 -14.32
C PHE A 67 -16.79 3.11 -14.38
N ALA A 68 -16.67 4.09 -15.28
CA ALA A 68 -15.48 4.93 -15.36
C ALA A 68 -15.27 5.71 -14.05
N VAL A 69 -16.31 6.32 -13.49
CA VAL A 69 -16.25 7.02 -12.19
C VAL A 69 -15.87 6.07 -11.05
N LEU A 70 -16.44 4.86 -11.00
CA LEU A 70 -16.07 3.88 -9.97
C LEU A 70 -14.61 3.41 -10.11
N LEU A 71 -14.15 3.21 -11.34
CA LEU A 71 -12.76 2.84 -11.61
C LEU A 71 -11.78 3.96 -11.24
N THR A 72 -12.13 5.22 -11.53
CA THR A 72 -11.27 6.36 -11.16
C THR A 72 -11.22 6.54 -9.65
N ILE A 73 -12.36 6.49 -8.95
CA ILE A 73 -12.41 6.57 -7.49
C ILE A 73 -11.63 5.40 -6.88
N GLY A 74 -11.87 4.17 -7.35
CA GLY A 74 -11.15 2.98 -6.88
C GLY A 74 -9.63 3.10 -7.05
N SER A 75 -9.19 3.57 -8.23
CA SER A 75 -7.76 3.80 -8.52
C SER A 75 -7.16 4.87 -7.59
N LEU A 76 -7.88 5.97 -7.35
CA LEU A 76 -7.42 7.04 -6.45
C LEU A 76 -7.26 6.53 -5.01
N VAL A 77 -8.20 5.74 -4.52
CA VAL A 77 -8.14 5.13 -3.19
C VAL A 77 -6.97 4.15 -3.09
N LEU A 78 -6.78 3.29 -4.10
CA LEU A 78 -5.70 2.30 -4.14
C LEU A 78 -4.31 2.96 -4.10
N THR A 79 -4.13 4.04 -4.85
CA THR A 79 -2.85 4.76 -4.97
C THR A 79 -2.58 5.76 -3.83
N HIS A 80 -3.49 5.88 -2.87
CA HIS A 80 -3.34 6.79 -1.75
C HIS A 80 -2.11 6.46 -0.91
N THR A 81 -1.31 7.49 -0.61
CA THR A 81 -0.09 7.36 0.20
C THR A 81 -0.39 7.75 1.65
N THR A 82 -0.14 6.83 2.57
CA THR A 82 -0.20 7.08 4.01
C THR A 82 1.10 7.75 4.46
N HIS A 83 1.00 8.81 5.25
CA HIS A 83 2.13 9.51 5.85
C HIS A 83 2.07 9.38 7.38
N VAL A 84 3.20 9.04 7.98
CA VAL A 84 3.41 9.04 9.44
C VAL A 84 4.55 9.99 9.74
N ILE A 85 4.35 10.89 10.69
CA ILE A 85 5.31 11.94 11.05
C ILE A 85 5.59 11.82 12.54
N SER A 86 6.87 11.73 12.90
CA SER A 86 7.39 11.87 14.27
C SER A 86 7.81 13.32 14.44
N LYS A 87 7.16 14.05 15.36
CA LYS A 87 7.55 15.45 15.64
C LYS A 87 8.86 15.49 16.44
N LYS A 88 9.40 16.68 16.69
CA LYS A 88 10.47 16.85 17.68
C LYS A 88 9.94 16.45 19.06
N GLY A 89 10.77 15.81 19.87
CA GLY A 89 10.41 15.30 21.19
C GLY A 89 9.58 14.02 21.19
N GLU A 90 9.38 13.38 20.04
CA GLU A 90 8.49 12.22 19.89
C GLU A 90 9.15 11.11 19.09
N HIS A 91 9.01 9.86 19.57
CA HIS A 91 9.27 8.65 18.78
C HIS A 91 7.95 7.95 18.46
N VAL A 92 7.77 7.54 17.20
CA VAL A 92 6.52 6.91 16.75
C VAL A 92 6.76 5.45 16.36
N ALA A 93 6.00 4.53 16.96
CA ALA A 93 5.96 3.13 16.55
C ALA A 93 4.86 2.90 15.50
N VAL A 94 5.22 2.25 14.41
CA VAL A 94 4.32 1.96 13.28
C VAL A 94 4.31 0.47 12.99
N VAL A 95 3.12 -0.11 12.93
CA VAL A 95 2.90 -1.47 12.42
C VAL A 95 2.47 -1.37 10.96
N LEU A 96 3.27 -1.92 10.06
CA LEU A 96 3.01 -1.92 8.62
C LEU A 96 1.99 -3.02 8.26
N PRO A 97 1.37 -2.97 7.06
CA PRO A 97 0.30 -3.90 6.69
C PRO A 97 0.71 -5.39 6.64
N ASP A 98 2.01 -5.70 6.61
CA ASP A 98 2.54 -7.07 6.70
C ASP A 98 2.95 -7.50 8.12
N GLY A 99 2.68 -6.69 9.14
CA GLY A 99 3.09 -6.92 10.52
C GLY A 99 4.54 -6.54 10.84
N SER A 100 5.28 -5.95 9.88
CA SER A 100 6.60 -5.39 10.16
C SER A 100 6.48 -4.18 11.09
N ASN A 101 7.44 -4.03 12.00
CA ASN A 101 7.45 -2.93 12.96
C ASN A 101 8.51 -1.91 12.54
N VAL A 102 8.16 -0.62 12.62
CA VAL A 102 9.08 0.49 12.40
C VAL A 102 9.00 1.41 13.61
N LEU A 103 10.14 1.68 14.23
CA LEU A 103 10.25 2.79 15.19
C LEU A 103 10.84 3.97 14.42
N LEU A 104 10.20 5.13 14.49
CA LEU A 104 10.69 6.38 13.92
C LEU A 104 11.31 7.22 15.02
N ASN A 105 12.50 7.74 14.77
CA ASN A 105 13.16 8.69 15.66
C ASN A 105 12.52 10.08 15.53
N SER A 106 12.77 10.97 16.49
CA SER A 106 12.32 12.37 16.47
C SER A 106 12.63 13.07 15.15
N GLU A 107 11.70 13.91 14.69
CA GLU A 107 11.81 14.63 13.42
C GLU A 107 12.07 13.69 12.23
N SER A 108 11.19 12.69 12.07
CA SER A 108 11.24 11.72 10.98
C SER A 108 9.89 11.54 10.31
N GLN A 109 9.89 11.08 9.08
CA GLN A 109 8.70 10.83 8.29
C GLN A 109 8.81 9.50 7.55
N LEU A 110 7.74 8.71 7.61
CA LEU A 110 7.57 7.48 6.85
C LEU A 110 6.35 7.62 5.94
N SER A 111 6.46 7.21 4.69
CA SER A 111 5.31 7.12 3.79
C SER A 111 5.23 5.80 3.05
N TYR A 112 4.02 5.31 2.81
CA TYR A 112 3.78 4.02 2.15
C TYR A 112 2.35 3.90 1.59
N GLN A 113 2.16 2.99 0.63
CA GLN A 113 0.85 2.72 0.03
C GLN A 113 0.15 1.56 0.76
N LYS A 114 -0.69 1.90 1.74
CA LYS A 114 -1.39 0.90 2.58
C LYS A 114 -2.23 -0.09 1.76
N TYR A 115 -3.01 0.39 0.80
CA TYR A 115 -3.93 -0.44 0.01
C TYR A 115 -3.25 -1.19 -1.14
N MET A 116 -2.02 -0.81 -1.53
CA MET A 116 -1.22 -1.49 -2.55
C MET A 116 -0.05 -2.31 -1.97
N TRP A 117 -0.04 -2.53 -0.65
CA TRP A 117 1.04 -3.24 0.03
C TRP A 117 1.29 -4.66 -0.50
N TRP A 118 0.24 -5.35 -0.94
CA TRP A 118 0.31 -6.68 -1.55
C TRP A 118 1.08 -6.70 -2.87
N ARG A 119 1.10 -5.58 -3.61
CA ARG A 119 1.89 -5.44 -4.84
C ARG A 119 3.35 -5.16 -4.54
N LYS A 120 3.61 -4.21 -3.63
CA LYS A 120 4.95 -3.72 -3.31
C LYS A 120 5.06 -3.35 -1.82
N ARG A 121 5.90 -4.07 -1.08
CA ARG A 121 6.28 -3.75 0.30
C ARG A 121 7.35 -2.67 0.26
N GLU A 122 6.94 -1.43 0.05
CA GLU A 122 7.85 -0.29 -0.10
C GLU A 122 7.42 0.86 0.82
N VAL A 123 8.42 1.45 1.45
CA VAL A 123 8.27 2.67 2.26
C VAL A 123 9.30 3.71 1.81
N THR A 124 8.97 4.98 1.99
CA THR A 124 9.92 6.10 1.84
C THR A 124 10.18 6.69 3.21
N LEU A 125 11.44 6.88 3.57
CA LEU A 125 11.87 7.42 4.85
C LEU A 125 12.61 8.76 4.65
N ARG A 126 12.33 9.72 5.54
CA ARG A 126 13.14 10.91 5.80
C ARG A 126 13.40 10.98 7.31
N GLY A 127 14.61 11.31 7.75
CA GLY A 127 14.97 11.22 9.16
C GLY A 127 15.60 9.86 9.48
N GLU A 128 15.19 9.23 10.58
CA GLU A 128 15.75 7.95 11.02
C GLU A 128 14.68 6.97 11.45
N GLY A 129 14.87 5.70 11.10
CA GLY A 129 13.96 4.62 11.46
C GLY A 129 14.68 3.29 11.70
N PHE A 130 14.23 2.59 12.74
CA PHE A 130 14.62 1.23 13.03
C PHE A 130 13.53 0.27 12.56
N PHE A 131 13.90 -0.68 11.72
CA PHE A 131 12.99 -1.59 11.05
C PHE A 131 13.20 -3.01 11.58
N LYS A 132 12.09 -3.66 11.98
CA LYS A 132 12.01 -5.10 12.23
C LYS A 132 11.03 -5.71 11.24
N VAL A 133 11.56 -6.19 10.12
CA VAL A 133 10.78 -6.62 8.96
C VAL A 133 10.43 -8.10 9.05
N MET A 134 9.14 -8.39 8.82
CA MET A 134 8.65 -9.76 8.76
C MET A 134 9.25 -10.51 7.57
N LYS A 135 9.65 -11.77 7.80
CA LYS A 135 10.18 -12.66 6.77
C LYS A 135 9.16 -12.83 5.63
N GLY A 136 9.62 -12.75 4.39
CA GLY A 136 8.77 -12.96 3.22
C GLY A 136 9.38 -12.38 1.94
N ARG A 137 8.52 -11.77 1.11
CA ARG A 137 8.90 -11.13 -0.14
C ARG A 137 9.77 -9.89 0.10
N ARG A 138 10.45 -9.41 -0.94
CA ARG A 138 11.27 -8.19 -0.92
C ARG A 138 10.53 -7.00 -0.29
N PHE A 139 11.19 -6.37 0.68
CA PHE A 139 10.80 -5.13 1.33
C PHE A 139 11.83 -4.06 1.01
N GLU A 140 11.39 -2.87 0.62
CA GLU A 140 12.27 -1.76 0.23
C GLU A 140 12.03 -0.50 1.08
N VAL A 141 13.12 0.12 1.54
CA VAL A 141 13.15 1.46 2.13
C VAL A 141 13.84 2.40 1.14
N ARG A 142 13.14 3.43 0.68
CA ARG A 142 13.69 4.51 -0.14
C ARG A 142 14.14 5.69 0.73
N THR A 143 15.37 6.14 0.55
CA THR A 143 15.95 7.31 1.23
C THR A 143 16.78 8.12 0.24
N GLY A 144 16.23 9.23 -0.26
CA GLY A 144 16.84 10.01 -1.32
C GLY A 144 17.12 9.14 -2.55
N LYS A 145 18.39 9.03 -2.95
CA LYS A 145 18.85 8.22 -4.08
C LYS A 145 19.26 6.79 -3.73
N TYR A 146 19.06 6.36 -2.49
CA TYR A 146 19.39 5.01 -2.03
C TYR A 146 18.14 4.17 -1.81
N VAL A 147 18.27 2.88 -2.11
CA VAL A 147 17.26 1.86 -1.85
C VAL A 147 17.88 0.77 -0.99
N THR A 148 17.29 0.55 0.18
CA THR A 148 17.64 -0.54 1.08
C THR A 148 16.62 -1.68 0.89
N ALA A 149 17.07 -2.87 0.54
CA ALA A 149 16.22 -4.02 0.22
C ALA A 149 16.52 -5.23 1.11
N VAL A 150 15.46 -5.84 1.64
CA VAL A 150 15.56 -6.95 2.60
C VAL A 150 14.47 -8.01 2.38
N LEU A 151 14.62 -9.19 3.00
CA LEU A 151 13.62 -10.27 2.97
C LEU A 151 13.05 -10.61 4.36
N GLY A 152 13.59 -10.02 5.43
CA GLY A 152 13.25 -10.37 6.82
C GLY A 152 14.44 -10.15 7.74
N THR A 153 14.62 -8.90 8.15
CA THR A 153 15.83 -8.41 8.81
C THR A 153 15.47 -7.40 9.90
N SER A 154 16.42 -7.15 10.79
CA SER A 154 16.41 -5.96 11.64
C SER A 154 17.57 -5.05 11.28
N PHE A 155 17.26 -3.78 11.03
CA PHE A 155 18.22 -2.80 10.52
C PHE A 155 17.80 -1.38 10.88
N ASN A 156 18.77 -0.47 10.97
CA ASN A 156 18.52 0.97 11.13
C ASN A 156 18.84 1.69 9.83
N VAL A 157 18.05 2.70 9.48
CA VAL A 157 18.34 3.62 8.39
C VAL A 157 18.29 5.04 8.93
N PHE A 158 19.40 5.76 8.82
CA PHE A 158 19.50 7.20 9.09
C PHE A 158 19.64 7.92 7.75
N ALA A 159 18.87 8.97 7.53
CA ALA A 159 18.83 9.75 6.30
C ALA A 159 18.56 11.23 6.62
N ARG A 160 19.61 11.95 7.02
CA ARG A 160 19.59 13.39 7.35
C ARG A 160 20.82 14.08 6.77
N ASN A 161 20.73 15.37 6.46
CA ASN A 161 21.87 16.22 6.05
C ASN A 161 22.70 15.64 4.87
N ASN A 162 22.06 15.07 3.86
CA ASN A 162 22.70 14.38 2.72
C ASN A 162 23.61 13.19 3.11
N GLU A 163 23.48 12.71 4.35
CA GLU A 163 24.09 11.48 4.82
C GLU A 163 23.02 10.39 4.90
N VAL A 164 23.34 9.23 4.33
CA VAL A 164 22.55 8.01 4.51
C VAL A 164 23.43 6.95 5.17
N ARG A 165 22.99 6.43 6.31
CA ARG A 165 23.64 5.34 7.03
C ARG A 165 22.69 4.17 7.18
N VAL A 166 23.16 2.98 6.82
CA VAL A 166 22.39 1.73 6.94
C VAL A 166 23.18 0.76 7.82
N CYS A 167 22.53 0.22 8.84
CA CYS A 167 23.14 -0.67 9.83
C CYS A 167 22.35 -1.99 9.90
N CYS A 168 22.99 -3.13 9.66
CA CYS A 168 22.36 -4.45 9.67
C CYS A 168 22.58 -5.17 11.01
N PHE A 169 21.51 -5.52 11.72
CA PHE A 169 21.57 -6.27 12.98
C PHE A 169 21.24 -7.75 12.82
N THR A 170 20.32 -8.10 11.92
CA THR A 170 20.00 -9.51 11.61
C THR A 170 19.72 -9.73 10.13
N GLY A 171 20.01 -10.94 9.64
CA GLY A 171 19.78 -11.33 8.25
C GLY A 171 20.75 -10.65 7.27
N LYS A 172 20.26 -10.21 6.10
CA LYS A 172 21.08 -9.55 5.07
C LYS A 172 20.37 -8.33 4.50
N VAL A 173 21.09 -7.23 4.39
CA VAL A 173 20.56 -5.95 3.89
C VAL A 173 21.28 -5.56 2.61
N GLY A 174 20.55 -5.51 1.49
CA GLY A 174 21.08 -4.95 0.25
C GLY A 174 20.94 -3.43 0.26
N VAL A 175 21.99 -2.70 -0.08
CA VAL A 175 21.95 -1.24 -0.27
C VAL A 175 22.38 -0.94 -1.69
N ARG A 176 21.55 -0.18 -2.42
CA ARG A 176 21.83 0.21 -3.80
C ARG A 176 21.63 1.70 -4.00
N GLU A 177 22.56 2.31 -4.70
CA GLU A 177 22.42 3.65 -5.24
C GLU A 177 21.68 3.60 -6.59
N VAL A 178 20.63 4.40 -6.73
CA VAL A 178 19.76 4.38 -7.91
C VAL A 178 20.44 4.97 -9.15
N THR A 179 21.26 6.01 -8.97
CA THR A 179 21.90 6.75 -10.06
C THR A 179 23.05 5.99 -10.71
N SER A 180 23.95 5.42 -9.90
CA SER A 180 25.13 4.67 -10.39
C SER A 180 24.86 3.19 -10.62
N GLY A 181 23.83 2.63 -9.99
CA GLY A 181 23.60 1.18 -9.95
C GLY A 181 24.52 0.43 -8.97
N ASN A 182 25.45 1.12 -8.33
CA ASN A 182 26.35 0.52 -7.33
C ASN A 182 25.53 -0.07 -6.18
N HIS A 183 25.92 -1.25 -5.75
CA HIS A 183 25.22 -1.97 -4.70
C HIS A 183 26.18 -2.76 -3.83
N MET A 184 25.74 -3.06 -2.63
CA MET A 184 26.44 -3.90 -1.68
C MET A 184 25.45 -4.66 -0.81
N VAL A 185 25.95 -5.68 -0.11
CA VAL A 185 25.18 -6.46 0.85
C VAL A 185 25.86 -6.40 2.20
N LEU A 186 25.10 -6.01 3.22
CA LEU A 186 25.52 -5.95 4.61
C LEU A 186 25.06 -7.22 5.34
N THR A 187 25.99 -7.84 6.05
CA THR A 187 25.74 -8.93 7.01
C THR A 187 25.52 -8.37 8.42
N PRO A 188 25.06 -9.17 9.39
CA PRO A 188 24.88 -8.72 10.76
C PRO A 188 26.16 -8.12 11.34
N GLY A 189 26.04 -7.00 12.06
CA GLY A 189 27.19 -6.28 12.61
C GLY A 189 27.95 -5.44 11.57
N ARG A 190 27.42 -5.30 10.35
CA ARG A 190 27.97 -4.42 9.30
C ARG A 190 27.05 -3.24 8.99
N GLY A 191 27.66 -2.15 8.56
CA GLY A 191 26.96 -0.96 8.09
C GLY A 191 27.69 -0.28 6.94
N VAL A 192 27.02 0.71 6.35
CA VAL A 192 27.61 1.62 5.37
C VAL A 192 27.12 3.03 5.66
N THR A 193 28.03 3.99 5.55
CA THR A 193 27.72 5.42 5.57
C THR A 193 27.99 5.99 4.19
N SER A 194 27.09 6.86 3.74
CA SER A 194 27.13 7.47 2.43
C SER A 194 26.99 8.96 2.58
N ARG A 195 28.01 9.73 2.19
CA ARG A 195 28.03 11.20 2.21
C ARG A 195 28.16 11.72 0.79
N GLY A 196 27.14 12.41 0.29
CA GLY A 196 27.17 12.96 -1.06
C GLY A 196 26.93 11.92 -2.16
N ASN A 197 27.88 11.76 -3.10
CA ASN A 197 27.65 11.13 -4.40
C ASN A 197 28.01 9.65 -4.58
N SER A 198 28.48 8.97 -3.54
CA SER A 198 28.89 7.56 -3.64
C SER A 198 28.61 6.80 -2.35
N LEU A 199 28.38 5.49 -2.48
CA LEU A 199 28.39 4.57 -1.34
C LEU A 199 29.80 4.54 -0.73
N GLY A 200 29.89 4.66 0.60
CA GLY A 200 31.14 4.48 1.32
C GLY A 200 31.55 3.01 1.45
N ASN A 201 32.56 2.76 2.28
CA ASN A 201 33.01 1.39 2.57
C ASN A 201 32.11 0.71 3.60
N VAL A 202 32.14 -0.62 3.61
CA VAL A 202 31.47 -1.41 4.65
C VAL A 202 32.28 -1.33 5.94
N GLU A 203 31.62 -0.97 7.03
CA GLU A 203 32.21 -0.78 8.34
C GLU A 203 31.60 -1.74 9.36
N THR A 204 32.35 -2.04 10.43
CA THR A 204 31.79 -2.75 11.58
C THR A 204 30.96 -1.78 12.41
N ILE A 205 29.72 -2.17 12.72
CA ILE A 205 28.83 -1.35 13.54
C ILE A 205 28.79 -1.85 14.97
N SER A 206 28.63 -0.92 15.90
CA SER A 206 28.30 -1.21 17.29
C SER A 206 26.79 -1.34 17.47
N GLU A 207 26.35 -2.14 18.44
CA GLU A 207 24.96 -2.17 18.93
C GLU A 207 24.44 -0.76 19.33
N LYS A 208 25.35 0.16 19.68
CA LYS A 208 25.07 1.57 19.95
C LYS A 208 24.38 2.30 18.80
N GLN A 209 24.49 1.81 17.56
CA GLN A 209 23.83 2.42 16.39
C GLN A 209 22.29 2.33 16.44
N LYS A 210 21.72 1.47 17.30
CA LYS A 210 20.28 1.48 17.62
C LYS A 210 19.99 1.94 19.05
N GLY A 211 20.97 2.58 19.72
CA GLY A 211 20.84 3.06 21.10
C GLY A 211 19.69 4.05 21.27
N TRP A 212 19.40 4.86 20.24
CA TRP A 212 18.33 5.85 20.28
C TRP A 212 16.95 5.20 20.53
N THR A 213 16.76 3.94 20.13
CA THR A 213 15.53 3.17 20.39
C THR A 213 15.30 2.90 21.89
N LYS A 214 16.33 3.13 22.71
CA LYS A 214 16.32 3.04 24.18
C LYS A 214 16.57 4.41 24.83
N GLY A 215 16.56 5.50 24.06
CA GLY A 215 16.88 6.84 24.54
C GLY A 215 18.37 7.07 24.82
N GLU A 216 19.26 6.35 24.15
CA GLU A 216 20.73 6.51 24.28
C GLU A 216 21.35 6.98 22.96
N PHE A 217 21.98 8.15 22.96
CA PHE A 217 22.50 8.77 21.74
C PHE A 217 24.02 8.77 21.80
N TYR A 218 24.66 8.01 20.90
CA TYR A 218 26.10 7.81 20.88
C TYR A 218 26.74 8.52 19.70
N PHE A 219 27.85 9.19 19.97
CA PHE A 219 28.62 9.95 18.99
C PHE A 219 30.08 9.53 19.05
N SER A 220 30.69 9.37 17.89
CA SER A 220 32.10 9.06 17.73
C SER A 220 32.68 10.03 16.74
N ASP A 221 33.55 10.92 17.21
CA ASP A 221 34.14 11.98 16.41
C ASP A 221 33.07 12.75 15.59
N ALA A 222 31.94 13.12 16.18
CA ALA A 222 30.86 13.80 15.46
C ALA A 222 31.06 15.32 15.51
N PRO A 223 30.76 16.08 14.43
CA PRO A 223 30.67 17.53 14.50
C PRO A 223 29.69 17.94 15.61
N LEU A 224 30.11 18.86 16.50
CA LEU A 224 29.30 19.25 17.66
C LEU A 224 27.93 19.82 17.25
N LYS A 225 27.85 20.48 16.09
CA LYS A 225 26.59 20.91 15.47
C LYS A 225 25.58 19.77 15.27
N ASP A 226 26.04 18.57 14.92
CA ASP A 226 25.16 17.43 14.66
C ASP A 226 24.65 16.84 15.98
N VAL A 227 25.48 16.90 17.04
CA VAL A 227 25.10 16.54 18.42
C VAL A 227 24.04 17.50 18.96
N PHE A 228 24.25 18.81 18.80
CA PHE A 228 23.26 19.81 19.18
C PHE A 228 21.97 19.66 18.41
N ALA A 229 22.04 19.46 17.10
CA ALA A 229 20.84 19.19 16.31
C ALA A 229 20.08 17.94 16.80
N GLU A 230 20.78 16.92 17.32
CA GLU A 230 20.12 15.76 17.92
C GLU A 230 19.45 16.12 19.25
N ILE A 231 20.10 16.91 20.12
CA ILE A 231 19.47 17.41 21.35
C ILE A 231 18.21 18.23 21.02
N GLU A 232 18.28 19.15 20.06
CA GLU A 232 17.14 19.94 19.58
C GLU A 232 15.98 19.04 19.12
N ARG A 233 16.28 17.97 18.37
CA ARG A 233 15.28 16.98 17.94
C ARG A 233 14.65 16.23 19.10
N GLN A 234 15.46 15.78 20.05
CA GLN A 234 14.99 14.91 21.13
C GLN A 234 14.23 15.65 22.21
N PHE A 235 14.50 16.94 22.42
CA PHE A 235 13.87 17.72 23.48
C PHE A 235 12.97 18.84 22.98
N ASN A 236 12.83 19.00 21.65
CA ASN A 236 12.08 20.08 21.03
C ASN A 236 12.51 21.47 21.53
N VAL A 237 13.83 21.68 21.54
CA VAL A 237 14.46 22.97 21.89
C VAL A 237 15.27 23.51 20.72
N THR A 238 15.71 24.75 20.83
CA THR A 238 16.63 25.42 19.93
C THR A 238 17.88 25.79 20.72
N LEU A 239 19.04 25.41 20.19
CA LEU A 239 20.34 25.69 20.78
C LEU A 239 21.05 26.75 19.95
N SER A 240 21.39 27.88 20.56
CA SER A 240 22.27 28.89 19.96
C SER A 240 23.66 28.78 20.57
N CYS A 241 24.69 28.59 19.74
CA CYS A 241 26.07 28.40 20.19
C CYS A 241 26.99 29.33 19.43
N THR A 242 27.68 30.21 20.14
CA THR A 242 28.66 31.15 19.55
C THR A 242 30.07 30.59 19.75
N GLY A 243 30.88 30.49 18.68
CA GLY A 243 32.26 30.01 18.79
C GLY A 243 32.40 28.49 18.96
N CYS A 244 31.37 27.75 18.54
CA CYS A 244 31.28 26.29 18.62
C CYS A 244 31.51 25.63 17.25
N GLU A 245 31.70 26.45 16.22
CA GLU A 245 32.01 26.02 14.86
C GLU A 245 33.32 25.21 14.89
N ASN A 246 33.33 24.05 14.25
CA ASN A 246 34.48 23.12 14.14
C ASN A 246 34.81 22.27 15.37
N ARG A 247 34.08 22.36 16.49
CA ARG A 247 34.27 21.41 17.61
C ARG A 247 33.74 20.02 17.24
N ARG A 248 34.36 18.97 17.79
CA ARG A 248 33.93 17.58 17.61
C ARG A 248 33.75 16.91 18.96
N TYR A 249 32.79 15.99 19.03
CA TYR A 249 32.37 15.33 20.25
C TYR A 249 32.40 13.81 20.09
N SER A 250 32.96 13.14 21.10
CA SER A 250 32.92 11.70 21.27
C SER A 250 32.37 11.42 22.66
N GLY A 251 31.25 10.70 22.73
CA GLY A 251 30.53 10.51 23.99
C GLY A 251 29.11 10.05 23.75
N TYR A 252 28.27 10.26 24.75
CA TYR A 252 26.86 9.94 24.65
C TYR A 252 26.03 10.85 25.54
N PHE A 253 24.75 10.97 25.23
CA PHE A 253 23.76 11.53 26.15
C PHE A 253 22.53 10.64 26.26
N SER A 254 21.80 10.80 27.38
CA SER A 254 20.50 10.16 27.58
C SER A 254 19.37 11.09 27.17
N GLY A 255 18.39 10.58 26.43
CA GLY A 255 17.17 11.29 26.07
C GLY A 255 16.17 11.49 27.22
N LYS A 256 16.54 11.17 28.47
CA LYS A 256 15.64 11.25 29.64
C LYS A 256 15.48 12.66 30.19
N SER A 257 16.52 13.49 30.09
CA SER A 257 16.55 14.83 30.67
C SER A 257 17.40 15.75 29.80
N LEU A 258 16.81 16.90 29.42
CA LEU A 258 17.52 17.93 28.67
C LEU A 258 18.74 18.44 29.44
N ASN A 259 18.57 18.75 30.73
CA ASN A 259 19.67 19.25 31.57
C ASN A 259 20.81 18.24 31.63
N GLN A 260 20.50 16.95 31.82
CA GLN A 260 21.54 15.92 31.83
C GLN A 260 22.22 15.78 30.47
N ALA A 261 21.48 15.90 29.37
CA ALA A 261 22.06 15.87 28.03
C ALA A 261 22.98 17.06 27.78
N LEU A 262 22.57 18.27 28.19
CA LEU A 262 23.38 19.47 28.12
C LEU A 262 24.63 19.36 29.00
N GLU A 263 24.53 18.87 30.23
CA GLU A 263 25.69 18.62 31.10
C GLU A 263 26.70 17.65 30.46
N LEU A 264 26.23 16.51 29.94
CA LEU A 264 27.09 15.49 29.32
C LEU A 264 27.79 15.95 28.03
N VAL A 265 27.24 16.95 27.34
CA VAL A 265 27.78 17.46 26.07
C VAL A 265 28.55 18.76 26.29
N CYS A 266 28.00 19.73 27.01
CA CYS A 266 28.57 21.07 27.16
C CYS A 266 29.77 21.10 28.11
N VAL A 267 29.73 20.38 29.25
CA VAL A 267 30.82 20.42 30.25
C VAL A 267 32.15 19.93 29.66
N PRO A 268 32.24 18.76 28.98
CA PRO A 268 33.48 18.31 28.37
C PRO A 268 33.96 19.23 27.23
N MET A 269 33.04 19.99 26.64
CA MET A 269 33.33 20.95 25.56
C MET A 269 33.68 22.34 26.09
N GLN A 270 33.80 22.55 27.41
CA GLN A 270 34.04 23.85 28.03
C GLN A 270 33.00 24.90 27.59
N LEU A 271 31.73 24.50 27.63
CA LEU A 271 30.59 25.36 27.33
C LEU A 271 29.70 25.47 28.56
N GLU A 272 29.32 26.70 28.89
CA GLU A 272 28.19 26.98 29.78
C GLU A 272 26.90 27.00 28.97
N PHE A 273 25.79 26.62 29.61
CA PHE A 273 24.46 26.69 29.02
C PHE A 273 23.50 27.43 29.93
N ARG A 274 22.61 28.22 29.34
CA ARG A 274 21.56 28.95 30.04
C ARG A 274 20.24 28.80 29.31
N MET A 275 19.22 28.35 30.04
CA MET A 275 17.84 28.33 29.54
C MET A 275 17.35 29.77 29.44
N VAL A 276 16.94 30.21 28.25
CA VAL A 276 16.29 31.51 28.02
C VAL A 276 14.77 31.36 28.11
N SER A 277 14.25 30.23 27.65
CA SER A 277 12.85 29.83 27.77
C SER A 277 12.75 28.30 27.79
N ASP A 278 11.53 27.75 27.82
CA ASP A 278 11.30 26.31 27.74
C ASP A 278 11.80 25.68 26.42
N VAL A 279 11.97 26.50 25.37
CA VAL A 279 12.34 26.03 24.02
C VAL A 279 13.65 26.61 23.51
N GLU A 280 14.33 27.47 24.28
CA GLU A 280 15.54 28.16 23.83
C GLU A 280 16.65 28.08 24.88
N VAL A 281 17.83 27.63 24.42
CA VAL A 281 19.04 27.53 25.23
C VAL A 281 20.18 28.25 24.53
N VAL A 282 20.90 29.08 25.29
CA VAL A 282 22.10 29.78 24.83
C VAL A 282 23.32 29.08 25.40
N LEU A 283 24.30 28.82 24.53
CA LEU A 283 25.56 28.15 24.85
C LEU A 283 26.74 29.11 24.64
N THR A 284 27.60 29.25 25.64
CA THR A 284 28.75 30.16 25.63
C THR A 284 30.04 29.45 26.07
N PRO A 285 31.18 29.70 25.41
CA PRO A 285 32.48 29.19 25.87
C PRO A 285 32.84 29.69 27.27
N ILE A 286 33.39 28.80 28.08
CA ILE A 286 34.05 29.14 29.34
C ILE A 286 35.44 29.69 28.97
N ASN A 287 35.72 30.94 29.37
CA ASN A 287 37.05 31.55 29.23
C ASN A 287 37.99 31.10 30.35
#